data_AF-A0A1E4MJB8-F1
#
_entry.id   AF-A0A1E4MJB8-F1
#
_cell.length_a   1.000
_cell.length_b   1.000
_cell.length_c   1.000
_cell.angle_alpha   90.00
_cell.angle_beta   90.00
_cell.angle_gamma   90.00
#
_symmetry.space_group_name_H-M   'P 1'
#
loop_
_entity.id
_entity.type
_entity.pdbx_description
1 polymer ?
#
loop_
_entity_poly.entity_id
_entity_poly.type
_entity_poly.pdbx_seq_one_letter_code
_entity_poly.pdbx_strand_id
1 'polypeptide(L)'
;MQDTTTMQSGMQPGSIPRRGRRGWTTVLVGLLLLVAVSAAGGWLAWKNGLLTLNANGVNFGRDPATPATPATQLPLVSASEKAANDAAVAGATAKLAALEQRLAELNQQASAASGQATHAEALLAAFAARRAIERGQQLGYLETQLRIRFGDSQPNAVDRVISAAGKPVTLGSLSEDFERLRPQLTGGSPDEGGWQWFKREMGNLFVIRHDDMPSPSPERRVDRVRSFLAGNRVDMAIIEVERMPGHDAATEWLAHARDYVMTQHALDQLETAALVTPTPPPPATIVPSRPIMPPSAPQPAATASSGTAG
;
A
#
# COMPACT_ATOMS: atom_id res chain seq x y z
N MET A 1 58.90 -9.76 -56.67
CA MET A 1 59.43 -9.79 -55.29
C MET A 1 58.81 -8.62 -54.55
N GLN A 2 58.22 -8.94 -53.39
CA GLN A 2 57.48 -8.08 -52.44
C GLN A 2 55.97 -8.02 -52.70
N ASP A 3 55.32 -9.10 -52.26
CA ASP A 3 53.92 -9.16 -51.85
C ASP A 3 53.69 -8.24 -50.64
N THR A 4 52.70 -7.36 -50.73
CA THR A 4 52.09 -6.73 -49.56
C THR A 4 50.60 -7.01 -49.60
N THR A 5 50.24 -8.15 -49.01
CA THR A 5 48.89 -8.60 -48.70
C THR A 5 48.21 -7.61 -47.77
N THR A 6 47.20 -6.91 -48.28
CA THR A 6 46.17 -6.20 -47.52
C THR A 6 45.39 -7.19 -46.66
N MET A 7 45.68 -7.24 -45.36
CA MET A 7 44.77 -7.83 -44.36
C MET A 7 43.75 -6.78 -43.93
N GLN A 8 42.61 -6.80 -44.62
CA GLN A 8 41.37 -6.11 -44.27
C GLN A 8 40.65 -6.93 -43.20
N SER A 9 41.00 -6.73 -41.93
CA SER A 9 40.24 -7.28 -40.80
C SER A 9 38.98 -6.45 -40.58
N GLY A 10 37.87 -6.93 -41.14
CA GLY A 10 36.54 -6.52 -40.72
C GLY A 10 36.25 -7.02 -39.30
N MET A 11 36.00 -6.10 -38.38
CA MET A 11 35.36 -6.41 -37.10
C MET A 11 34.12 -5.53 -36.99
N GLN A 12 32.97 -6.18 -37.20
CA GLN A 12 31.65 -5.57 -37.21
C GLN A 12 31.24 -5.07 -35.80
N PRO A 13 30.38 -4.05 -35.73
CA PRO A 13 29.87 -3.50 -34.47
C PRO A 13 29.01 -4.52 -33.71
N GLY A 14 29.21 -4.59 -32.40
CA GLY A 14 28.36 -5.34 -31.49
C GLY A 14 26.91 -4.87 -31.57
N SER A 15 26.05 -5.71 -32.14
CA SER A 15 24.61 -5.51 -32.17
C SER A 15 24.01 -5.66 -30.77
N ILE A 16 23.40 -4.58 -30.27
CA ILE A 16 22.63 -4.56 -29.03
C ILE A 16 21.35 -5.41 -29.22
N PRO A 17 21.07 -6.44 -28.41
CA PRO A 17 19.80 -7.14 -28.48
C PRO A 17 18.68 -6.22 -27.97
N ARG A 18 17.85 -5.71 -28.89
CA ARG A 18 16.56 -5.10 -28.56
C ARG A 18 15.63 -6.17 -28.01
N ARG A 19 15.50 -6.26 -26.69
CA ARG A 19 14.56 -7.17 -26.02
C ARG A 19 13.13 -6.74 -26.38
N GLY A 20 12.47 -7.60 -27.15
CA GLY A 20 11.23 -7.32 -27.86
C GLY A 20 10.01 -7.08 -26.96
N ARG A 21 9.26 -6.04 -27.30
CA ARG A 21 7.93 -5.65 -26.80
C ARG A 21 6.82 -6.63 -27.22
N ARG A 22 7.12 -7.93 -27.30
CA ARG A 22 6.26 -8.99 -27.89
C ARG A 22 5.49 -9.85 -26.87
N GLY A 23 5.73 -9.66 -25.57
CA GLY A 23 5.06 -10.44 -24.51
C GLY A 23 3.66 -9.94 -24.13
N TRP A 24 3.33 -8.68 -24.38
CA TRP A 24 2.03 -8.12 -23.95
C TRP A 24 0.92 -8.33 -24.97
N THR A 25 1.26 -8.41 -26.25
CA THR A 25 0.30 -8.71 -27.33
C THR A 25 -0.17 -10.16 -27.31
N THR A 26 0.66 -11.12 -26.88
CA THR A 26 0.23 -12.52 -26.74
C THR A 26 -0.69 -12.72 -25.53
N VAL A 27 -0.43 -12.02 -24.42
CA VAL A 27 -1.31 -12.03 -23.24
C VAL A 27 -2.66 -11.37 -23.54
N LEU A 28 -2.68 -10.24 -24.27
CA LEU A 28 -3.92 -9.58 -24.67
C LEU A 28 -4.75 -10.43 -25.65
N VAL A 29 -4.12 -11.10 -26.61
CA VAL A 29 -4.82 -12.00 -27.55
C VAL A 29 -5.37 -13.24 -26.81
N GLY A 30 -4.62 -13.78 -25.85
CA GLY A 30 -5.10 -14.88 -25.00
C GLY A 30 -6.33 -14.51 -24.17
N LEU A 31 -6.34 -13.32 -23.56
CA LEU A 31 -7.48 -12.82 -22.79
C LEU A 31 -8.72 -12.58 -23.69
N LEU A 32 -8.51 -12.02 -24.88
CA LEU A 32 -9.60 -11.73 -25.83
C LEU A 32 -10.25 -13.02 -26.35
N LEU A 33 -9.46 -14.08 -26.60
CA LEU A 33 -9.99 -15.40 -26.96
C LEU A 33 -10.80 -16.03 -25.83
N LEU A 34 -10.37 -15.87 -24.57
CA LEU A 34 -11.09 -16.43 -23.43
C LEU A 34 -12.44 -15.73 -23.21
N VAL A 35 -12.50 -14.41 -23.38
CA VAL A 35 -13.76 -13.64 -23.33
C VAL A 35 -14.68 -14.04 -24.49
N ALA A 36 -14.15 -14.20 -25.70
CA ALA A 36 -14.94 -14.62 -26.86
C ALA A 36 -15.55 -16.02 -26.70
N VAL A 37 -14.79 -16.98 -26.14
CA VAL A 37 -15.29 -18.34 -25.86
C VAL A 37 -16.35 -18.33 -24.76
N SER A 38 -16.19 -17.50 -23.74
CA SER A 38 -17.16 -17.35 -22.64
C SER A 38 -18.49 -16.76 -23.11
N ALA A 39 -18.43 -15.71 -23.95
CA ALA A 39 -19.62 -15.08 -24.52
C ALA A 39 -20.34 -16.00 -25.52
N ALA A 40 -19.60 -16.74 -26.36
CA ALA A 40 -20.18 -17.71 -27.28
C ALA A 40 -20.85 -18.89 -26.54
N GLY A 41 -20.23 -19.40 -25.47
CA GLY A 41 -20.79 -20.48 -24.64
C GLY A 41 -22.09 -20.06 -23.95
N GLY A 42 -22.14 -18.86 -23.38
CA GLY A 42 -23.36 -18.31 -22.78
C GLY A 42 -24.50 -18.11 -23.77
N TRP A 43 -24.19 -17.63 -24.98
CA TRP A 43 -25.18 -17.41 -26.04
C TRP A 43 -25.73 -18.72 -26.63
N LEU A 44 -24.88 -19.74 -26.82
CA LEU A 44 -25.31 -21.07 -27.27
C LEU A 44 -26.14 -21.80 -26.20
N ALA A 45 -25.79 -21.67 -24.92
CA ALA A 45 -26.58 -22.23 -23.82
C ALA A 45 -27.98 -21.60 -23.73
N TRP A 46 -28.09 -20.31 -24.01
CA TRP A 46 -29.37 -19.59 -24.05
C TRP A 46 -30.19 -19.91 -25.31
N LYS A 47 -29.55 -20.00 -26.49
CA LYS A 47 -30.21 -20.30 -27.77
C LYS A 47 -30.66 -21.76 -27.89
N ASN A 48 -29.93 -22.70 -27.29
CA ASN A 48 -30.23 -24.13 -27.37
C ASN A 48 -31.13 -24.64 -26.23
N GLY A 49 -31.62 -23.75 -25.35
CA GLY A 49 -32.58 -24.11 -24.30
C GLY A 49 -32.03 -25.07 -23.24
N LEU A 50 -30.71 -25.15 -23.04
CA LEU A 50 -30.11 -26.08 -22.06
C LEU A 50 -30.34 -25.64 -20.59
N LEU A 51 -30.83 -24.41 -20.39
CA LEU A 51 -31.33 -23.88 -19.12
C LEU A 51 -32.87 -23.82 -19.12
N THR A 52 -33.54 -24.94 -19.43
CA THR A 52 -34.95 -25.07 -19.05
C THR A 52 -35.03 -25.46 -17.57
N LEU A 53 -35.43 -24.52 -16.70
CA LEU A 53 -36.07 -24.90 -15.45
C LEU A 53 -37.43 -25.52 -15.80
N ASN A 54 -37.43 -26.81 -16.09
CA ASN A 54 -38.64 -27.56 -16.37
C ASN A 54 -39.28 -27.98 -15.04
N ALA A 55 -40.10 -27.10 -14.49
CA ALA A 55 -41.13 -27.44 -13.51
C ALA A 55 -42.35 -27.99 -14.25
N ASN A 56 -42.25 -29.20 -14.79
CA ASN A 56 -43.39 -29.90 -15.34
C ASN A 56 -44.23 -30.45 -14.19
N GLY A 57 -45.26 -29.69 -13.83
CA GLY A 57 -46.14 -30.05 -12.74
C GLY A 57 -47.55 -29.47 -12.84
N VAL A 58 -48.09 -29.22 -14.05
CA VAL A 58 -49.56 -29.19 -14.23
C VAL A 58 -49.93 -29.39 -15.70
N ASN A 59 -50.48 -30.57 -16.01
CA ASN A 59 -51.21 -30.82 -17.25
C ASN A 59 -52.68 -30.51 -16.99
N PHE A 60 -53.17 -29.36 -17.47
CA PHE A 60 -54.60 -29.11 -17.53
C PHE A 60 -55.13 -29.64 -18.86
N GLY A 61 -55.43 -30.93 -18.87
CA GLY A 61 -56.27 -31.53 -19.91
C GLY A 61 -57.64 -30.83 -19.89
N ARG A 62 -57.97 -30.20 -21.00
CA ARG A 62 -59.31 -29.65 -21.25
C ARG A 62 -60.11 -30.75 -21.94
N ASP A 63 -60.85 -31.54 -21.18
CA ASP A 63 -61.93 -32.36 -21.72
C ASP A 63 -63.23 -31.54 -21.77
N PRO A 64 -64.02 -31.62 -22.85
CA PRO A 64 -65.32 -30.97 -22.92
C PRO A 64 -66.38 -31.80 -22.17
N ALA A 65 -67.09 -31.11 -21.27
CA ALA A 65 -68.48 -31.30 -20.82
C ALA A 65 -68.96 -32.71 -20.34
N THR A 66 -69.26 -32.72 -19.04
CA THR A 66 -69.99 -33.69 -18.19
C THR A 66 -71.51 -33.78 -18.54
N PRO A 67 -72.27 -34.80 -18.07
CA PRO A 67 -72.75 -34.87 -16.67
C PRO A 67 -72.78 -36.31 -16.08
N ALA A 68 -72.55 -36.54 -14.79
CA ALA A 68 -73.46 -36.15 -13.71
C ALA A 68 -72.77 -36.09 -12.33
N THR A 69 -73.26 -35.18 -11.49
CA THR A 69 -72.99 -35.05 -10.05
C THR A 69 -73.50 -36.26 -9.25
N PRO A 70 -72.82 -36.64 -8.15
CA PRO A 70 -73.33 -36.18 -6.85
C PRO A 70 -72.28 -35.89 -5.75
N ALA A 71 -72.77 -35.18 -4.73
CA ALA A 71 -72.27 -34.98 -3.37
C ALA A 71 -71.10 -34.00 -3.16
N THR A 72 -71.46 -32.85 -2.60
CA THR A 72 -70.58 -31.90 -1.92
C THR A 72 -69.90 -32.60 -0.73
N GLN A 73 -68.66 -33.04 -0.93
CA GLN A 73 -67.73 -33.32 0.16
C GLN A 73 -66.99 -32.00 0.46
N LEU A 74 -66.99 -31.57 1.72
CA LEU A 74 -66.03 -30.55 2.15
C LEU A 74 -64.62 -31.06 1.83
N PRO A 75 -63.72 -30.26 1.25
CA PRO A 75 -62.38 -30.72 0.94
C PRO A 75 -61.63 -30.92 2.26
N LEU A 76 -61.62 -32.16 2.76
CA LEU A 76 -60.55 -32.60 3.63
C LEU A 76 -59.30 -32.59 2.76
N VAL A 77 -58.46 -31.58 2.94
CA VAL A 77 -57.06 -31.65 2.49
C VAL A 77 -56.51 -32.98 2.97
N SER A 78 -56.24 -33.89 2.04
CA SER A 78 -55.71 -35.21 2.34
C SER A 78 -54.37 -35.06 3.06
N ALA A 79 -54.12 -35.87 4.08
CA ALA A 79 -52.90 -35.80 4.90
C ALA A 79 -51.60 -35.86 4.06
N SER A 80 -51.65 -36.46 2.87
CA SER A 80 -50.59 -36.48 1.86
C SER A 80 -50.26 -35.10 1.28
N GLU A 81 -51.26 -34.26 1.02
CA GLU A 81 -51.07 -32.92 0.45
C GLU A 81 -50.47 -31.95 1.48
N LYS A 82 -50.91 -32.08 2.75
CA LYS A 82 -50.29 -31.36 3.86
C LYS A 82 -48.82 -31.77 4.05
N ALA A 83 -48.53 -33.06 4.00
CA ALA A 83 -47.14 -33.56 4.10
C ALA A 83 -46.26 -33.08 2.94
N ALA A 84 -46.79 -33.00 1.72
CA ALA A 84 -46.07 -32.47 0.57
C ALA A 84 -45.76 -30.97 0.71
N ASN A 85 -46.72 -30.18 1.20
CA ASN A 85 -46.51 -28.76 1.50
C ASN A 85 -45.49 -28.55 2.63
N ASP A 86 -45.58 -29.31 3.71
CA ASP A 86 -44.63 -29.25 4.83
C ASP A 86 -43.20 -29.60 4.37
N ALA A 87 -43.04 -30.59 3.49
CA ALA A 87 -41.75 -30.94 2.89
C ALA A 87 -41.21 -29.84 1.94
N ALA A 88 -42.08 -29.20 1.16
CA ALA A 88 -41.69 -28.09 0.29
C ALA A 88 -41.22 -26.87 1.09
N VAL A 89 -41.91 -26.54 2.19
CA VAL A 89 -41.52 -25.47 3.11
C VAL A 89 -40.18 -25.79 3.77
N ALA A 90 -39.97 -27.01 4.25
CA ALA A 90 -38.69 -27.44 4.82
C ALA A 90 -37.53 -27.39 3.80
N GLY A 91 -37.80 -27.72 2.54
CA GLY A 91 -36.83 -27.57 1.45
C GLY A 91 -36.51 -26.11 1.13
N ALA A 92 -37.50 -25.22 1.22
CA ALA A 92 -37.30 -23.78 1.01
C ALA A 92 -36.51 -23.14 2.15
N THR A 93 -36.78 -23.49 3.41
CA THR A 93 -36.03 -23.00 4.57
C THR A 93 -34.58 -23.48 4.56
N ALA A 94 -34.33 -24.73 4.16
CA ALA A 94 -32.97 -25.25 4.00
C ALA A 94 -32.18 -24.50 2.92
N LYS A 95 -32.83 -24.15 1.79
CA LYS A 95 -32.21 -23.33 0.74
C LYS A 95 -31.93 -21.91 1.20
N LEU A 96 -32.83 -21.30 1.96
CA LEU A 96 -32.62 -19.97 2.53
C LEU A 96 -31.41 -19.97 3.48
N ALA A 97 -31.33 -20.93 4.40
CA ALA A 97 -30.20 -21.08 5.30
C ALA A 97 -28.87 -21.28 4.55
N ALA A 98 -28.87 -22.08 3.47
CA ALA A 98 -27.70 -22.28 2.62
C ALA A 98 -27.26 -20.99 1.87
N LEU A 99 -28.22 -20.17 1.43
CA LEU A 99 -27.94 -18.88 0.79
C LEU A 99 -27.39 -17.86 1.78
N GLU A 100 -27.96 -17.80 2.99
CA GLU A 100 -27.46 -16.95 4.08
C GLU A 100 -26.02 -17.30 4.44
N GLN A 101 -25.71 -18.60 4.58
CA GLN A 101 -24.35 -19.05 4.84
C GLN A 101 -23.38 -18.70 3.71
N ARG A 102 -23.79 -18.89 2.45
CA ARG A 102 -22.96 -18.54 1.29
C ARG A 102 -22.73 -17.03 1.17
N LEU A 103 -23.72 -16.22 1.53
CA LEU A 103 -23.59 -14.76 1.56
C LEU A 103 -22.62 -14.32 2.67
N ALA A 104 -22.67 -14.94 3.84
CA ALA A 104 -21.73 -14.69 4.93
C ALA A 104 -20.29 -15.00 4.51
N GLU A 105 -20.08 -16.14 3.85
CA GLU A 105 -18.78 -16.52 3.30
C GLU A 105 -18.31 -15.54 2.21
N LEU A 106 -19.19 -15.14 1.29
CA LEU A 106 -18.88 -14.17 0.25
C LEU A 106 -18.51 -12.80 0.84
N ASN A 107 -19.22 -12.34 1.88
CA ASN A 107 -18.93 -11.09 2.55
C ASN A 107 -17.57 -11.12 3.27
N GLN A 108 -17.23 -12.27 3.87
CA GLN A 108 -15.91 -12.48 4.46
C GLN A 108 -14.80 -12.46 3.40
N GLN A 109 -14.99 -13.15 2.28
CA GLN A 109 -14.05 -13.16 1.16
C GLN A 109 -13.89 -11.77 0.54
N ALA A 110 -14.99 -11.03 0.35
CA ALA A 110 -14.97 -9.67 -0.18
C ALA A 110 -14.24 -8.70 0.75
N SER A 111 -14.46 -8.82 2.07
CA SER A 111 -13.75 -8.02 3.08
C SER A 111 -12.26 -8.34 3.14
N ALA A 112 -11.90 -9.62 2.99
CA ALA A 112 -10.50 -10.02 2.88
C ALA A 112 -9.85 -9.45 1.61
N ALA A 113 -10.53 -9.55 0.46
CA ALA A 113 -10.04 -9.04 -0.81
C ALA A 113 -9.85 -7.50 -0.80
N SER A 114 -10.80 -6.75 -0.23
CA SER A 114 -10.68 -5.29 -0.10
C SER A 114 -9.54 -4.89 0.85
N GLY A 115 -9.32 -5.65 1.92
CA GLY A 115 -8.18 -5.48 2.83
C GLY A 115 -6.85 -5.68 2.10
N GLN A 116 -6.72 -6.74 1.30
CA GLN A 116 -5.51 -7.00 0.51
C GLN A 116 -5.23 -5.90 -0.53
N ALA A 117 -6.29 -5.39 -1.19
CA ALA A 117 -6.15 -4.26 -2.11
C ALA A 117 -5.66 -3.00 -1.40
N THR A 118 -6.22 -2.68 -0.23
CA THR A 118 -5.81 -1.53 0.60
C THR A 118 -4.35 -1.63 1.03
N HIS A 119 -3.91 -2.83 1.42
CA HIS A 119 -2.52 -3.11 1.78
C HIS A 119 -1.58 -2.92 0.58
N ALA A 120 -1.94 -3.44 -0.60
CA ALA A 120 -1.16 -3.23 -1.81
C ALA A 120 -1.05 -1.74 -2.20
N GLU A 121 -2.15 -0.98 -2.07
CA GLU A 121 -2.15 0.47 -2.32
C GLU A 121 -1.25 1.24 -1.33
N ALA A 122 -1.21 0.83 -0.06
CA ALA A 122 -0.33 1.42 0.94
C ALA A 122 1.15 1.18 0.58
N LEU A 123 1.52 -0.04 0.19
CA LEU A 123 2.88 -0.37 -0.26
C LEU A 123 3.28 0.40 -1.51
N LEU A 124 2.37 0.53 -2.49
CA LEU A 124 2.63 1.31 -3.70
C LEU A 124 2.82 2.81 -3.38
N ALA A 125 2.02 3.36 -2.48
CA ALA A 125 2.16 4.74 -2.04
C ALA A 125 3.50 4.99 -1.32
N ALA A 126 3.88 4.10 -0.40
CA ALA A 126 5.16 4.18 0.32
C ALA A 126 6.36 4.08 -0.64
N PHE A 127 6.35 3.11 -1.56
CA PHE A 127 7.41 2.96 -2.57
C PHE A 127 7.49 4.16 -3.52
N ALA A 128 6.34 4.68 -3.97
CA ALA A 128 6.29 5.86 -4.82
C ALA A 128 6.87 7.09 -4.10
N ALA A 129 6.56 7.27 -2.80
CA ALA A 129 7.12 8.34 -1.98
C ALA A 129 8.64 8.21 -1.84
N ARG A 130 9.14 7.03 -1.48
CA ARG A 130 10.59 6.75 -1.39
C ARG A 130 11.31 7.08 -2.71
N ARG A 131 10.78 6.60 -3.84
CA ARG A 131 11.33 6.90 -5.17
C ARG A 131 11.25 8.39 -5.56
N ALA A 132 10.26 9.13 -5.08
CA ALA A 132 10.16 10.57 -5.32
C ALA A 132 11.25 11.32 -4.55
N ILE A 133 11.39 11.05 -3.25
CA ILE A 133 12.40 11.65 -2.38
C ILE A 133 13.83 11.33 -2.86
N GLU A 134 14.12 10.07 -3.19
CA GLU A 134 15.45 9.66 -3.69
C GLU A 134 15.84 10.37 -4.99
N ARG A 135 14.86 10.75 -5.82
CA ARG A 135 15.09 11.52 -7.06
C ARG A 135 15.02 13.03 -6.87
N GLY A 136 14.81 13.51 -5.64
CA GLY A 136 14.56 14.91 -5.33
C GLY A 136 13.36 15.49 -6.09
N GLN A 137 12.31 14.69 -6.26
CA GLN A 137 11.06 15.11 -6.90
C GLN A 137 10.04 15.52 -5.86
N GLN A 138 9.24 16.55 -6.19
CA GLN A 138 8.05 16.90 -5.43
C GLN A 138 7.04 15.74 -5.48
N LEU A 139 6.31 15.53 -4.40
CA LEU A 139 5.36 14.43 -4.26
C LEU A 139 4.07 14.65 -5.07
N GLY A 140 3.60 15.90 -5.18
CA GLY A 140 2.39 16.24 -5.94
C GLY A 140 1.17 15.49 -5.41
N TYR A 141 0.49 14.72 -6.26
CA TYR A 141 -0.68 13.94 -5.85
C TYR A 141 -0.38 12.93 -4.72
N LEU A 142 0.87 12.45 -4.59
CA LEU A 142 1.25 11.51 -3.54
C LEU A 142 1.08 12.10 -2.13
N GLU A 143 1.15 13.43 -1.96
CA GLU A 143 0.96 14.07 -0.65
C GLU A 143 -0.43 13.79 -0.09
N THR A 144 -1.46 13.95 -0.94
CA THR A 144 -2.85 13.68 -0.56
C THR A 144 -3.03 12.18 -0.31
N GLN A 145 -2.44 11.33 -1.14
CA GLN A 145 -2.53 9.88 -0.96
C GLN A 145 -1.88 9.41 0.34
N LEU A 146 -0.70 9.93 0.68
CA LEU A 146 -0.02 9.61 1.93
C LEU A 146 -0.85 10.03 3.13
N ARG A 147 -1.47 11.21 3.07
CA ARG A 147 -2.32 11.72 4.15
C ARG A 147 -3.59 10.90 4.34
N ILE A 148 -4.23 10.45 3.25
CA ILE A 148 -5.39 9.56 3.32
C ILE A 148 -5.03 8.18 3.89
N ARG A 149 -3.85 7.64 3.54
CA ARG A 149 -3.48 6.27 3.90
C ARG A 149 -2.81 6.14 5.27
N PHE A 150 -1.96 7.11 5.61
CA PHE A 150 -1.11 7.05 6.78
C PHE A 150 -1.36 8.21 7.76
N GLY A 151 -2.27 9.14 7.45
CA GLY A 151 -2.52 10.30 8.32
C GLY A 151 -3.03 9.93 9.71
N ASP A 152 -3.80 8.85 9.83
CA ASP A 152 -4.35 8.41 11.12
C ASP A 152 -3.33 7.61 11.95
N SER A 153 -2.47 6.82 11.30
CA SER A 153 -1.51 5.93 11.97
C SER A 153 -0.14 6.58 12.19
N GLN A 154 0.30 7.44 11.26
CA GLN A 154 1.62 8.06 11.25
C GLN A 154 1.62 9.53 10.77
N PRO A 155 0.90 10.42 11.46
CA PRO A 155 0.81 11.83 11.06
C PRO A 155 2.19 12.51 10.97
N ASN A 156 3.04 12.27 11.98
CA ASN A 156 4.37 12.90 12.05
C ASN A 156 5.31 12.46 10.91
N ALA A 157 5.24 11.19 10.50
CA ALA A 157 6.07 10.68 9.41
C ALA A 157 5.62 11.24 8.06
N VAL A 158 4.29 11.31 7.84
CA VAL A 158 3.71 11.93 6.64
C VAL A 158 4.12 13.40 6.54
N ASP A 159 3.97 14.17 7.61
CA ASP A 159 4.32 15.60 7.61
C ASP A 159 5.81 15.82 7.33
N ARG A 160 6.69 14.97 7.89
CA ARG A 160 8.13 15.02 7.61
C ARG A 160 8.44 14.74 6.13
N VAL A 161 7.85 13.71 5.54
CA VAL A 161 8.07 13.35 4.14
C VAL A 161 7.53 14.44 3.19
N ILE A 162 6.38 15.03 3.49
CA ILE A 162 5.82 16.15 2.73
C ILE A 162 6.73 17.38 2.83
N SER A 163 7.19 17.73 4.03
CA SER A 163 8.13 18.84 4.24
C SER A 163 9.43 18.63 3.47
N ALA A 164 10.01 17.42 3.55
CA ALA A 164 11.24 17.07 2.84
C ALA A 164 11.08 17.12 1.31
N ALA A 165 9.90 16.76 0.78
CA ALA A 165 9.62 16.86 -0.65
C ALA A 165 9.58 18.31 -1.17
N GLY A 166 9.24 19.27 -0.31
CA GLY A 166 9.27 20.70 -0.65
C GLY A 166 10.70 21.26 -0.77
N LYS A 167 11.66 20.68 -0.06
CA LYS A 167 13.09 21.04 -0.11
C LYS A 167 13.94 19.78 -0.16
N PRO A 168 14.01 19.09 -1.32
CA PRO A 168 14.63 17.78 -1.39
C PRO A 168 16.14 17.85 -1.16
N VAL A 169 16.60 17.23 -0.07
CA VAL A 169 18.02 16.95 0.17
C VAL A 169 18.32 15.55 -0.36
N THR A 170 19.29 15.43 -1.27
CA THR A 170 19.68 14.15 -1.86
C THR A 170 21.07 13.71 -1.38
N LEU A 171 21.35 12.41 -1.42
CA LEU A 171 22.69 11.90 -1.12
C LEU A 171 23.75 12.47 -2.07
N GLY A 172 23.38 12.70 -3.33
CA GLY A 172 24.25 13.34 -4.33
C GLY A 172 24.60 14.77 -3.93
N SER A 173 23.61 15.60 -3.58
CA SER A 173 23.85 16.97 -3.13
C SER A 173 24.66 17.02 -1.85
N LEU A 174 24.37 16.14 -0.87
CA LEU A 174 25.19 16.04 0.35
C LEU A 174 26.66 15.70 0.06
N SER A 175 26.91 14.82 -0.90
CA SER A 175 28.26 14.45 -1.32
C SER A 175 28.98 15.61 -2.01
N GLU A 176 28.27 16.33 -2.88
CA GLU A 176 28.80 17.49 -3.58
C GLU A 176 29.10 18.65 -2.61
N ASP A 177 28.16 18.97 -1.73
CA ASP A 177 28.31 20.02 -0.72
C ASP A 177 29.47 19.69 0.23
N PHE A 178 29.63 18.42 0.62
CA PHE A 178 30.77 17.96 1.39
C PHE A 178 32.09 18.23 0.66
N GLU A 179 32.19 17.88 -0.64
CA GLU A 179 33.41 18.11 -1.43
C GLU A 179 33.81 19.58 -1.50
N ARG A 180 32.83 20.50 -1.58
CA ARG A 180 33.09 21.95 -1.54
C ARG A 180 33.60 22.42 -0.18
N LEU A 181 33.17 21.77 0.91
CA LEU A 181 33.58 22.10 2.28
C LEU A 181 34.93 21.49 2.69
N ARG A 182 35.44 20.50 1.96
CA ARG A 182 36.68 19.77 2.32
C ARG A 182 37.86 20.66 2.71
N PRO A 183 38.24 21.72 1.97
CA PRO A 183 39.37 22.56 2.35
C PRO A 183 39.21 23.23 3.72
N GLN A 184 37.98 23.59 4.07
CA GLN A 184 37.65 24.22 5.35
C GLN A 184 37.58 23.20 6.49
N LEU A 185 37.16 21.97 6.19
CA LEU A 185 37.10 20.86 7.16
C LEU A 185 38.49 20.32 7.55
N THR A 186 39.44 20.33 6.60
CA THR A 186 40.84 19.93 6.84
C THR A 186 41.71 21.09 7.32
N GLY A 187 41.33 22.33 6.99
CA GLY A 187 41.97 23.54 7.49
C GLY A 187 41.73 23.71 8.99
N GLY A 188 42.74 24.22 9.71
CA GLY A 188 42.56 24.65 11.09
C GLY A 188 41.49 25.73 11.20
N SER A 189 40.89 25.85 12.38
CA SER A 189 39.75 26.72 12.69
C SER A 189 39.94 28.14 12.11
N PRO A 190 38.85 28.84 11.67
CA PRO A 190 38.94 30.19 11.11
C PRO A 190 39.72 31.21 11.98
N ASP A 191 39.80 30.96 13.30
CA ASP A 191 40.52 31.79 14.28
C ASP A 191 42.02 31.48 14.41
N GLU A 192 42.52 30.39 13.80
CA GLU A 192 43.97 30.17 13.66
C GLU A 192 44.48 30.96 12.46
N GLY A 193 44.77 32.25 12.70
CA GLY A 193 45.41 33.09 11.71
C GLY A 193 46.62 32.38 11.10
N GLY A 194 46.73 32.36 9.76
CA GLY A 194 47.73 31.56 9.03
C GLY A 194 49.19 31.78 9.49
N TRP A 195 49.46 32.86 10.21
CA TRP A 195 50.72 33.12 10.92
C TRP A 195 51.05 32.11 12.05
N GLN A 196 50.05 31.61 12.77
CA GLN A 196 50.21 30.59 13.82
C GLN A 196 50.47 29.21 13.22
N TRP A 197 49.76 28.87 12.14
CA TRP A 197 50.02 27.66 11.37
C TRP A 197 51.44 27.68 10.77
N PHE A 198 51.87 28.81 10.18
CA PHE A 198 53.22 28.97 9.63
C PHE A 198 54.31 28.86 10.70
N LYS A 199 54.16 29.50 11.88
CA LYS A 199 55.12 29.35 12.99
C LYS A 199 55.24 27.92 13.48
N ARG A 200 54.13 27.19 13.52
CA ARG A 200 54.09 25.79 13.95
C ARG A 200 54.79 24.87 12.95
N GLU A 201 54.62 25.11 11.66
CA GLU A 201 55.29 24.35 10.61
C GLU A 201 56.81 24.61 10.59
N MET A 202 57.22 25.87 10.79
CA MET A 202 58.63 26.25 10.98
C MET A 202 59.25 25.62 12.24
N GLY A 203 58.47 25.41 13.30
CA GLY A 203 58.91 24.73 14.52
C GLY A 203 59.03 23.21 14.37
N ASN A 204 58.23 22.60 13.47
CA ASN A 204 58.27 21.17 13.19
C ASN A 204 59.35 20.77 12.18
N LEU A 205 59.96 21.72 11.46
CA LEU A 205 61.01 21.44 10.49
C LEU A 205 62.30 20.83 11.11
N PHE A 206 62.43 20.87 12.44
CA PHE A 206 63.52 20.26 13.20
C PHE A 206 63.12 19.07 14.10
N VAL A 207 61.89 18.56 13.99
CA VAL A 207 61.45 17.41 14.80
C VAL A 207 61.68 16.11 14.04
N ILE A 208 62.71 15.37 14.46
CA ILE A 208 62.90 13.95 14.12
C ILE A 208 61.65 13.19 14.57
N ARG A 209 60.88 12.68 13.61
CA ARG A 209 59.63 11.94 13.82
C ARG A 209 59.96 10.52 14.31
N HIS A 210 59.53 10.18 15.52
CA HIS A 210 59.52 8.81 16.04
C HIS A 210 58.22 8.12 15.57
N ASP A 211 58.32 6.90 15.04
CA ASP A 211 57.28 6.16 14.28
C ASP A 211 56.01 5.71 15.03
N ASP A 212 55.77 6.10 16.29
CA ASP A 212 54.81 5.37 17.15
C ASP A 212 53.45 6.03 17.44
N MET A 213 52.97 7.03 16.67
CA MET A 213 51.58 7.51 16.84
C MET A 213 50.89 7.94 15.53
N PRO A 214 49.95 7.15 14.99
CA PRO A 214 49.13 7.59 13.86
C PRO A 214 47.95 8.42 14.36
N SER A 215 48.12 9.74 14.47
CA SER A 215 46.97 10.66 14.37
C SER A 215 46.23 10.36 13.08
N PRO A 216 44.92 10.00 13.08
CA PRO A 216 44.12 9.98 11.87
C PRO A 216 44.13 11.39 11.29
N SER A 217 45.03 11.61 10.33
CA SER A 217 45.17 12.87 9.64
C SER A 217 43.78 13.33 9.15
N PRO A 218 43.47 14.64 9.18
CA PRO A 218 42.20 15.18 8.69
C PRO A 218 41.81 14.61 7.32
N GLU A 219 42.78 14.35 6.45
CA GLU A 219 42.61 13.71 5.14
C GLU A 219 42.03 12.30 5.25
N ARG A 220 42.51 11.47 6.19
CA ARG A 220 41.96 10.13 6.43
C ARG A 220 40.52 10.18 6.93
N ARG A 221 40.13 11.22 7.68
CA ARG A 221 38.74 11.41 8.13
C ARG A 221 37.83 11.76 6.95
N VAL A 222 38.31 12.62 6.06
CA VAL A 222 37.62 12.99 4.83
C VAL A 222 37.35 11.77 3.95
N ASP A 223 38.34 10.89 3.78
CA ASP A 223 38.15 9.66 3.02
C ASP A 223 37.16 8.70 3.69
N ARG A 224 37.12 8.66 5.03
CA ARG A 224 36.07 7.92 5.76
C ARG A 224 34.68 8.49 5.49
N VAL A 225 34.51 9.81 5.54
CA VAL A 225 33.21 10.45 5.25
C VAL A 225 32.74 10.10 3.84
N ARG A 226 33.61 10.18 2.83
CA ARG A 226 33.29 9.75 1.46
C ARG A 226 32.84 8.29 1.40
N SER A 227 33.54 7.40 2.09
CA SER A 227 33.17 5.98 2.15
C SER A 227 31.81 5.76 2.82
N PHE A 228 31.46 6.59 3.81
CA PHE A 228 30.16 6.54 4.48
C PHE A 228 29.04 7.06 3.57
N LEU A 229 29.24 8.20 2.92
CA LEU A 229 28.27 8.77 1.98
C LEU A 229 28.06 7.85 0.78
N ALA A 230 29.12 7.28 0.20
CA ALA A 230 29.01 6.30 -0.88
C ALA A 230 28.24 5.03 -0.46
N GLY A 231 28.31 4.67 0.83
CA GLY A 231 27.56 3.56 1.41
C GLY A 231 26.18 3.92 1.95
N ASN A 232 25.66 5.13 1.69
CA ASN A 232 24.43 5.68 2.27
C ASN A 232 24.38 5.62 3.82
N ARG A 233 25.54 5.66 4.48
CA ARG A 233 25.68 5.68 5.95
C ARG A 233 25.85 7.12 6.45
N VAL A 234 24.84 7.94 6.22
CA VAL A 234 24.91 9.39 6.51
C VAL A 234 25.08 9.67 8.00
N ASP A 235 24.50 8.86 8.89
CA ASP A 235 24.68 8.97 10.35
C ASP A 235 26.16 8.90 10.76
N MET A 236 26.90 7.96 10.16
CA MET A 236 28.33 7.79 10.43
C MET A 236 29.15 8.94 9.84
N ALA A 237 28.72 9.48 8.70
CA ALA A 237 29.34 10.66 8.10
C ALA A 237 29.18 11.89 9.01
N ILE A 238 27.99 12.10 9.59
CA ILE A 238 27.73 13.19 10.55
C ILE A 238 28.71 13.10 11.73
N ILE A 239 28.80 11.94 12.38
CA ILE A 239 29.69 11.72 13.53
C ILE A 239 31.16 12.00 13.17
N GLU A 240 31.60 11.62 11.97
CA GLU A 240 32.98 11.83 11.56
C GLU A 240 33.27 13.30 11.24
N VAL A 241 32.32 14.03 10.63
CA VAL A 241 32.45 15.47 10.35
C VAL A 241 32.45 16.28 11.65
N GLU A 242 31.61 15.95 12.63
CA GLU A 242 31.62 16.59 13.96
C GLU A 242 32.95 16.44 14.70
N ARG A 243 33.75 15.42 14.34
CA ARG A 243 35.09 15.18 14.92
C ARG A 243 36.21 15.89 14.15
N MET A 244 35.90 16.61 13.07
CA MET A 244 36.89 17.35 12.29
C MET A 244 37.18 18.71 12.92
N PRO A 245 38.41 19.23 12.80
CA PRO A 245 38.77 20.53 13.37
C PRO A 245 37.95 21.69 12.79
N GLY A 246 37.60 21.63 11.50
CA GLY A 246 36.80 22.65 10.81
C GLY A 246 35.29 22.42 10.84
N HIS A 247 34.75 21.60 11.76
CA HIS A 247 33.33 21.22 11.76
C HIS A 247 32.35 22.41 11.87
N ASP A 248 32.76 23.51 12.50
CA ASP A 248 31.96 24.74 12.64
C ASP A 248 31.55 25.30 11.26
N ALA A 249 32.46 25.22 10.27
CA ALA A 249 32.20 25.63 8.90
C ALA A 249 31.19 24.73 8.16
N ALA A 250 30.93 23.51 8.68
CA ALA A 250 30.01 22.54 8.11
C ALA A 250 28.64 22.50 8.82
N THR A 251 28.30 23.51 9.62
CA THR A 251 27.03 23.57 10.36
C THR A 251 25.79 23.39 9.46
N GLU A 252 25.77 24.07 8.31
CA GLU A 252 24.67 23.94 7.33
C GLU A 252 24.60 22.51 6.75
N TRP A 253 25.75 21.97 6.34
CA TRP A 253 25.84 20.61 5.82
C TRP A 253 25.37 19.57 6.84
N LEU A 254 25.76 19.74 8.12
CA LEU A 254 25.30 18.89 9.22
C LEU A 254 23.78 18.98 9.42
N ALA A 255 23.18 20.16 9.24
CA ALA A 255 21.72 20.32 9.29
C ALA A 255 21.03 19.55 8.14
N HIS A 256 21.51 19.69 6.91
CA HIS A 256 20.98 18.96 5.75
C HIS A 256 21.15 17.45 5.89
N ALA A 257 22.30 16.99 6.40
CA ALA A 257 22.56 15.57 6.62
C ALA A 257 21.61 14.97 7.66
N ARG A 258 21.34 15.68 8.77
CA ARG A 258 20.35 15.25 9.78
C ARG A 258 18.94 15.25 9.22
N ASP A 259 18.57 16.26 8.43
CA ASP A 259 17.25 16.31 7.80
C ASP A 259 17.03 15.15 6.82
N TYR A 260 18.05 14.80 6.04
CA TYR A 260 18.05 13.61 5.18
C TYR A 260 17.81 12.33 5.98
N VAL A 261 18.58 12.11 7.05
CA VAL A 261 18.41 10.94 7.94
C VAL A 261 17.00 10.88 8.52
N MET A 262 16.50 12.00 9.04
CA MET A 262 15.15 12.08 9.61
C MET A 262 14.06 11.80 8.58
N THR A 263 14.28 12.17 7.32
CA THR A 263 13.39 11.84 6.21
C THR A 263 13.44 10.35 5.88
N GLN A 264 14.63 9.73 5.85
CA GLN A 264 14.76 8.29 5.63
C GLN A 264 14.05 7.48 6.73
N HIS A 265 14.23 7.87 8.00
CA HIS A 265 13.50 7.24 9.09
C HIS A 265 11.98 7.39 8.97
N ALA A 266 11.50 8.56 8.56
CA ALA A 266 10.07 8.75 8.33
C ALA A 266 9.55 7.82 7.20
N LEU A 267 10.30 7.68 6.10
CA LEU A 267 9.97 6.74 5.02
C LEU A 267 9.94 5.29 5.51
N ASP A 268 10.91 4.87 6.33
CA ASP A 268 10.96 3.52 6.90
C ASP A 268 9.77 3.25 7.83
N GLN A 269 9.35 4.25 8.60
CA GLN A 269 8.15 4.14 9.42
C GLN A 269 6.92 3.94 8.54
N LEU A 270 6.74 4.73 7.47
CA LEU A 270 5.61 4.59 6.55
C LEU A 270 5.61 3.21 5.86
N GLU A 271 6.78 2.71 5.45
CA GLU A 271 6.93 1.36 4.90
C GLU A 271 6.53 0.29 5.93
N THR A 272 6.96 0.46 7.19
CA THR A 272 6.58 -0.46 8.26
C THR A 272 5.08 -0.45 8.51
N ALA A 273 4.42 0.72 8.53
CA ALA A 273 2.96 0.78 8.65
C ALA A 273 2.26 0.17 7.44
N ALA A 274 2.82 0.32 6.24
CA ALA A 274 2.25 -0.28 5.05
C ALA A 274 2.27 -1.82 5.12
N LEU A 275 3.25 -2.42 5.80
CA LEU A 275 3.35 -3.87 6.01
C LEU A 275 2.42 -4.40 7.11
N VAL A 276 2.00 -3.56 8.05
CA VAL A 276 1.08 -3.97 9.11
C VAL A 276 -0.33 -4.07 8.53
N THR A 277 -0.86 -5.30 8.46
CA THR A 277 -2.24 -5.53 8.02
C THR A 277 -3.22 -4.91 9.02
N PRO A 278 -4.08 -3.94 8.61
CA PRO A 278 -5.15 -3.49 9.48
C PRO A 278 -6.12 -4.65 9.73
N THR A 279 -6.38 -4.95 11.01
CA THR A 279 -7.40 -5.94 11.39
C THR A 279 -8.75 -5.48 10.84
N PRO A 280 -9.50 -6.33 10.11
CA PRO A 280 -10.83 -5.97 9.66
C PRO A 280 -11.69 -5.55 10.86
N PRO A 281 -12.45 -4.45 10.77
CA PRO A 281 -13.39 -4.10 11.83
C PRO A 281 -14.35 -5.29 12.04
N PRO A 282 -14.72 -5.60 13.29
CA PRO A 282 -15.70 -6.64 13.55
C PRO A 282 -16.98 -6.34 12.74
N PRO A 283 -17.65 -7.37 12.20
CA PRO A 283 -18.86 -7.17 11.41
C PRO A 283 -19.81 -6.29 12.21
N ALA A 284 -20.34 -5.25 11.56
CA ALA A 284 -21.33 -4.38 12.16
C ALA A 284 -22.43 -5.27 12.74
N THR A 285 -22.55 -5.28 14.07
CA THR A 285 -23.68 -5.93 14.71
C THR A 285 -24.90 -5.16 14.22
N ILE A 286 -25.72 -5.80 13.39
CA ILE A 286 -27.04 -5.29 13.07
C ILE A 286 -27.77 -5.29 14.42
N VAL A 287 -27.76 -4.16 15.12
CA VAL A 287 -28.61 -3.97 16.29
C VAL A 287 -30.02 -4.02 15.71
N PRO A 288 -30.85 -5.02 16.02
CA PRO A 288 -32.21 -5.04 15.53
C PRO A 288 -32.88 -3.76 16.00
N SER A 289 -33.31 -2.93 15.06
CA SER A 289 -34.16 -1.78 15.32
C SER A 289 -35.30 -2.27 16.22
N ARG A 290 -35.36 -1.76 17.46
CA ARG A 290 -36.46 -2.07 18.37
C ARG A 290 -37.77 -1.88 17.59
N PRO A 291 -38.74 -2.82 17.66
CA PRO A 291 -40.05 -2.58 17.10
C PRO A 291 -40.56 -1.24 17.64
N ILE A 292 -40.91 -0.32 16.75
CA ILE A 292 -41.62 0.90 17.13
C ILE A 292 -42.99 0.40 17.61
N MET A 293 -43.11 0.24 18.92
CA MET A 293 -44.38 -0.10 19.55
C MET A 293 -45.33 1.08 19.26
N PRO A 294 -46.53 0.85 18.71
CA PRO A 294 -47.49 1.93 18.51
C PRO A 294 -47.78 2.60 19.87
N PRO A 295 -47.99 3.92 19.91
CA PRO A 295 -48.28 4.61 21.15
C PRO A 295 -49.50 3.97 21.81
N SER A 296 -49.32 3.52 23.06
CA SER A 296 -50.40 3.05 23.91
C SER A 296 -51.50 4.12 23.95
N ALA A 297 -52.73 3.72 23.62
CA ALA A 297 -53.90 4.58 23.76
C ALA A 297 -53.99 5.14 25.20
N PRO A 298 -54.45 6.39 25.39
CA PRO A 298 -54.57 6.97 26.72
C PRO A 298 -55.51 6.13 27.60
N GLN A 299 -55.02 5.66 28.75
CA GLN A 299 -55.89 5.13 29.80
C GLN A 299 -56.76 6.26 30.37
N PRO A 300 -58.07 6.04 30.57
CA PRO A 300 -58.93 7.04 31.19
C PRO A 300 -58.52 7.30 32.64
N ALA A 301 -58.43 8.60 32.98
CA ALA A 301 -58.02 9.10 34.27
C ALA A 301 -58.90 8.55 35.40
N ALA A 302 -58.27 7.96 36.43
CA ALA A 302 -58.92 7.66 37.69
C ALA A 302 -59.37 8.97 38.35
N THR A 303 -60.67 9.11 38.58
CA THR A 303 -61.26 10.21 39.35
C THR A 303 -60.73 10.18 40.78
N ALA A 304 -60.13 11.28 41.21
CA ALA A 304 -59.71 11.51 42.57
C ALA A 304 -60.92 11.53 43.52
N SER A 305 -60.98 10.58 44.45
CA SER A 305 -61.85 10.66 45.62
C SER A 305 -61.10 11.43 46.70
N SER A 306 -61.55 12.66 46.96
CA SER A 306 -61.11 13.52 48.06
C SER A 306 -61.36 12.85 49.41
N GLY A 307 -60.29 12.51 50.12
CA GLY A 307 -60.32 12.09 51.52
C GLY A 307 -60.41 13.31 52.44
N THR A 308 -61.50 13.36 53.21
CA THR A 308 -61.77 14.32 54.28
C THR A 308 -61.39 13.71 55.63
N ALA A 309 -61.01 14.59 56.56
CA ALA A 309 -61.12 14.49 58.03
C ALA A 309 -59.86 14.09 58.82
N GLY A 310 -59.59 14.91 59.85
CA GLY A 310 -58.70 14.61 60.96
C GLY A 310 -58.06 15.87 61.55
#